data_AF-A0A661Z4H9-F1
#
_entry.id   AF-A0A661Z4H9-F1
#
_cell.length_a   1.000
_cell.length_b   1.000
_cell.length_c   1.000
_cell.angle_alpha   90.00
_cell.angle_beta   90.00
_cell.angle_gamma   90.00
#
_symmetry.space_group_name_H-M   'P 1'
#
loop_
_entity.id
_entity.type
_entity.pdbx_description
1 polymer ?
#
loop_
_entity_poly.entity_id
_entity_poly.type
_entity_poly.pdbx_seq_one_letter_code
_entity_poly.pdbx_strand_id
1 'polypeptide(L)'
;MHHQREKILMSRAVELGNSGNAAAVPELLNLLNTDSGQVRRLSASALGKLAGIANPAPVIPALQNRLRDNHPQVRQYAVKALSAYGANAKIALHDITDIANNPNEKEYNIRDAQLAIDRINEAIKIKEKHAIHHCQKCDKEVTAEEFARSTKTFQRIFCDKCFDEVYLKRRNFDTNVELNKNIKAKDGTLVQSHGERIISEFLSSNSIAFRYDERIRIIEGMAIRPDFYLPEFDVYIEYWGMDTINYKIGMLKKQKLYQQEGKKLISLYYYDKDNLKEILRKKLSRYIKI
;
A
#
# COMPACT_ATOMS: atom_id res chain seq x y z
N MET A 1 -7.07 48.10 17.15
CA MET A 1 -7.10 47.00 18.14
C MET A 1 -6.66 45.65 17.57
N HIS A 2 -7.18 45.20 16.43
CA HIS A 2 -6.80 43.90 15.83
C HIS A 2 -5.29 43.73 15.54
N HIS A 3 -4.64 44.74 14.96
CA HIS A 3 -3.21 44.69 14.65
C HIS A 3 -2.31 44.56 15.90
N GLN A 4 -2.70 45.18 17.02
CA GLN A 4 -1.97 45.07 18.28
C GLN A 4 -2.10 43.67 18.89
N ARG A 5 -3.30 43.09 18.84
CA ARG A 5 -3.55 41.71 19.30
C ARG A 5 -2.76 40.71 18.47
N GLU A 6 -2.73 40.88 17.16
CA GLU A 6 -1.92 40.04 16.26
C GLU A 6 -0.43 40.08 16.63
N LYS A 7 0.15 41.27 16.81
CA LYS A 7 1.55 41.42 17.25
C LYS A 7 1.85 40.69 18.56
N ILE A 8 0.95 40.77 19.53
CA ILE A 8 1.09 40.08 20.82
C ILE A 8 1.12 38.57 20.61
N LEU A 9 0.16 38.03 19.84
CA LEU A 9 0.08 36.59 19.56
C LEU A 9 1.28 36.08 18.75
N MET A 10 1.77 36.88 17.80
CA MET A 10 3.00 36.58 17.06
C MET A 10 4.20 36.49 18.00
N SER A 11 4.39 37.47 18.88
CA SER A 11 5.49 37.46 19.86
C SER A 11 5.38 36.27 20.81
N ARG A 12 4.15 35.95 21.23
CA ARG A 12 3.89 34.82 22.12
C ARG A 12 4.26 33.48 21.47
N ALA A 13 3.89 33.27 20.20
CA ALA A 13 4.29 32.08 19.46
C ALA A 13 5.83 31.91 19.39
N VAL A 14 6.55 33.02 19.19
CA VAL A 14 8.02 33.02 19.14
C VAL A 14 8.63 32.70 20.51
N GLU A 15 8.14 33.34 21.57
CA GLU A 15 8.56 33.10 22.95
C GLU A 15 8.38 31.63 23.34
N LEU A 16 7.19 31.07 23.09
CA LEU A 16 6.86 29.67 23.35
C LEU A 16 7.80 28.71 22.61
N GLY A 17 8.09 28.96 21.34
CA GLY A 17 9.02 28.13 20.56
C GLY A 17 10.47 28.23 21.04
N ASN A 18 10.90 29.40 21.52
CA ASN A 18 12.25 29.61 22.05
C ASN A 18 12.42 29.13 23.49
N SER A 19 11.32 28.90 24.22
CA SER A 19 11.36 28.40 25.60
C SER A 19 12.02 27.02 25.73
N GLY A 20 12.04 26.23 24.65
CA GLY A 20 12.52 24.84 24.70
C GLY A 20 11.71 23.97 25.65
N ASN A 21 10.45 24.33 25.94
CA ASN A 21 9.60 23.63 26.88
C ASN A 21 8.41 22.98 26.18
N ALA A 22 8.28 21.65 26.27
CA ALA A 22 7.17 20.89 25.70
C ALA A 22 5.80 21.29 26.28
N ALA A 23 5.75 21.89 27.48
CA ALA A 23 4.51 22.43 28.07
C ALA A 23 3.89 23.57 27.25
N ALA A 24 4.64 24.17 26.31
CA ALA A 24 4.14 25.19 25.39
C ALA A 24 3.21 24.63 24.29
N VAL A 25 3.22 23.30 24.05
CA VAL A 25 2.53 22.67 22.92
C VAL A 25 1.02 22.96 22.89
N PRO A 26 0.24 22.84 23.98
CA PRO A 26 -1.20 23.11 23.92
C PRO A 26 -1.52 24.56 23.51
N GLU A 27 -0.75 25.53 23.99
CA GLU A 27 -0.94 26.94 23.63
C GLU A 27 -0.58 27.18 22.15
N LEU A 28 0.53 26.60 21.67
CA LEU A 28 0.90 26.66 20.25
C LEU A 28 -0.17 26.04 19.35
N LEU A 29 -0.77 24.91 19.73
CA LEU A 29 -1.87 24.30 18.99
C LEU A 29 -3.10 25.23 18.90
N ASN A 30 -3.39 26.01 19.93
CA ASN A 30 -4.44 27.04 19.88
C ASN A 30 -4.07 28.17 18.91
N LEU A 31 -2.82 28.65 18.95
CA LEU A 31 -2.33 29.69 18.03
C LEU A 31 -2.34 29.22 16.56
N LEU A 32 -2.18 27.92 16.32
CA LEU A 32 -2.27 27.31 14.99
C LEU A 32 -3.68 27.40 14.38
N ASN A 33 -4.70 27.69 15.19
CA ASN A 33 -6.10 27.82 14.78
C ASN A 33 -6.62 29.27 14.79
N THR A 34 -5.73 30.26 14.95
CA THR A 34 -6.10 31.68 14.90
C THR A 34 -6.32 32.16 13.45
N ASP A 35 -7.13 33.21 13.25
CA ASP A 35 -7.45 33.78 11.94
C ASP A 35 -6.23 34.37 11.19
N SER A 36 -5.25 34.91 11.93
CA SER A 36 -4.03 35.47 11.33
C SER A 36 -3.11 34.37 10.80
N GLY A 37 -2.86 34.40 9.48
CA GLY A 37 -1.86 33.54 8.85
C GLY A 37 -0.44 33.73 9.39
N GLN A 38 -0.09 34.92 9.86
CA GLN A 38 1.22 35.18 10.46
C GLN A 38 1.37 34.50 11.82
N VAL A 39 0.33 34.54 12.66
CA VAL A 39 0.30 33.82 13.94
C VAL A 39 0.38 32.31 13.70
N ARG A 40 -0.43 31.77 12.77
CA ARG A 40 -0.40 30.34 12.44
C ARG A 40 0.98 29.89 11.94
N ARG A 41 1.61 30.69 11.07
CA ARG A 41 2.95 30.41 10.54
C ARG A 41 4.00 30.34 11.65
N LEU A 42 3.98 31.31 12.57
CA LEU A 42 4.91 31.33 13.70
C LEU A 42 4.65 30.18 14.68
N SER A 43 3.39 29.82 14.91
CA SER A 43 3.04 28.64 15.71
C SER A 43 3.57 27.35 15.08
N ALA A 44 3.36 27.14 13.76
CA ALA A 44 3.91 25.98 13.06
C ALA A 44 5.45 25.93 13.18
N SER A 45 6.12 27.08 13.03
CA SER A 45 7.57 27.18 13.22
C SER A 45 8.00 26.79 14.64
N ALA A 46 7.27 27.24 15.66
CA ALA A 46 7.57 26.94 17.06
C ALA A 46 7.38 25.46 17.37
N LEU A 47 6.29 24.85 16.88
CA LEU A 47 6.04 23.41 17.00
C LEU A 47 7.15 22.56 16.36
N GLY A 48 7.73 23.03 15.25
CA GLY A 48 8.89 22.41 14.61
C GLY A 48 10.17 22.48 15.45
N LYS A 49 10.43 23.61 16.13
CA LYS A 49 11.58 23.75 17.05
C LYS A 49 11.49 22.79 18.24
N LEU A 50 10.28 22.50 18.69
CA LEU A 50 10.03 21.61 19.82
C LEU A 50 9.98 20.12 19.42
N ALA A 51 10.18 19.76 18.16
CA ALA A 51 9.99 18.38 17.67
C ALA A 51 10.86 17.32 18.39
N GLY A 52 12.02 17.71 18.93
CA GLY A 52 12.90 16.82 19.69
C GLY A 52 12.44 16.50 21.12
N ILE A 53 11.49 17.26 21.67
CA ILE A 53 11.05 17.15 23.08
C ILE A 53 9.53 17.08 23.23
N ALA A 54 8.76 17.52 22.23
CA ALA A 54 7.31 17.51 22.25
C ALA A 54 6.75 16.12 21.93
N ASN A 55 5.64 15.76 22.58
CA ASN A 55 4.87 14.59 22.19
C ASN A 55 4.34 14.79 20.76
N PRO A 56 4.69 13.92 19.79
CA PRO A 56 4.25 14.06 18.41
C PRO A 56 2.73 13.87 18.23
N ALA A 57 2.08 13.07 19.08
CA ALA A 57 0.71 12.61 18.87
C ALA A 57 -0.32 13.73 18.62
N PRO A 58 -0.39 14.81 19.44
CA PRO A 58 -1.31 15.92 19.16
C PRO A 58 -0.80 16.90 18.09
N VAL A 59 0.51 16.89 17.79
CA VAL A 59 1.13 17.89 16.90
C VAL A 59 1.02 17.50 15.43
N ILE A 60 1.26 16.22 15.10
CA ILE A 60 1.29 15.76 13.71
C ILE A 60 -0.04 16.02 13.00
N PRO A 61 -1.22 15.63 13.52
CA PRO A 61 -2.48 15.88 12.83
C PRO A 61 -2.78 17.39 12.68
N ALA A 62 -2.42 18.19 13.68
CA ALA A 62 -2.63 19.63 13.65
C ALA A 62 -1.77 20.32 12.57
N LEU A 63 -0.50 19.94 12.44
CA LEU A 63 0.37 20.42 11.37
C LEU A 63 -0.05 19.89 9.99
N GLN A 64 -0.48 18.63 9.91
CA GLN A 64 -0.99 18.04 8.67
C GLN A 64 -2.20 18.83 8.15
N ASN A 65 -3.12 19.23 9.02
CA ASN A 65 -4.24 20.11 8.65
C ASN A 65 -3.80 21.48 8.10
N ARG A 66 -2.60 21.96 8.44
CA ARG A 66 -2.05 23.23 7.94
C ARG A 66 -1.33 23.10 6.60
N LEU A 67 -1.17 21.89 6.07
CA LEU A 67 -0.72 21.68 4.68
C LEU A 67 -1.73 22.20 3.64
N ARG A 68 -3.00 22.39 4.05
CA ARG A 68 -4.09 22.94 3.23
C ARG A 68 -4.43 24.40 3.59
N ASP A 69 -3.56 25.09 4.31
CA ASP A 69 -3.81 26.46 4.75
C ASP A 69 -3.89 27.44 3.57
N ASN A 70 -4.79 28.41 3.63
CA ASN A 70 -4.95 29.45 2.61
C ASN A 70 -3.68 30.29 2.45
N HIS A 71 -2.90 30.48 3.52
CA HIS A 71 -1.69 31.29 3.49
C HIS A 71 -0.46 30.43 3.10
N PRO A 72 0.21 30.69 1.97
CA PRO A 72 1.29 29.82 1.46
C PRO A 72 2.45 29.64 2.44
N GLN A 73 2.82 30.68 3.19
CA GLN A 73 3.86 30.56 4.21
C GLN A 73 3.44 29.64 5.38
N VAL A 74 2.16 29.50 5.71
CA VAL A 74 1.73 28.56 6.76
C VAL A 74 1.98 27.12 6.29
N ARG A 75 1.67 26.81 5.02
CA ARG A 75 1.98 25.51 4.42
C ARG A 75 3.47 25.21 4.46
N GLN A 76 4.32 26.19 4.14
CA GLN A 76 5.78 26.07 4.21
C GLN A 76 6.25 25.60 5.60
N TYR A 77 5.80 26.29 6.64
CA TYR A 77 6.25 26.03 8.00
C TYR A 77 5.61 24.77 8.57
N ALA A 78 4.43 24.37 8.11
CA ALA A 78 3.84 23.07 8.42
C ALA A 78 4.68 21.93 7.84
N VAL A 79 5.10 22.02 6.57
CA VAL A 79 6.03 21.06 5.94
C VAL A 79 7.34 20.96 6.71
N LYS A 80 7.98 22.10 7.02
CA LYS A 80 9.24 22.14 7.78
C LYS A 80 9.10 21.53 9.17
N ALA A 81 8.01 21.84 9.87
CA ALA A 81 7.75 21.30 11.19
C ALA A 81 7.52 19.78 11.13
N LEU A 82 6.71 19.28 10.21
CA LEU A 82 6.51 17.84 10.00
C LEU A 82 7.82 17.11 9.68
N SER A 83 8.68 17.71 8.84
CA SER A 83 10.03 17.18 8.56
C SER A 83 10.87 17.03 9.84
N ALA A 84 10.78 17.98 10.78
CA ALA A 84 11.50 17.93 12.06
C ALA A 84 11.03 16.80 12.99
N TYR A 85 9.78 16.35 12.87
CA TYR A 85 9.28 15.18 13.61
C TYR A 85 9.69 13.83 12.99
N GLY A 86 10.39 13.84 11.85
CA GLY A 86 10.98 12.66 11.22
C GLY A 86 9.98 11.53 10.96
N ALA A 87 10.32 10.31 11.36
CA ALA A 87 9.50 9.12 11.10
C ALA A 87 8.08 9.18 11.68
N ASN A 88 7.84 10.01 12.71
CA ASN A 88 6.50 10.18 13.29
C ASN A 88 5.55 10.92 12.34
N ALA A 89 6.08 11.66 11.36
CA ALA A 89 5.31 12.35 10.34
C ALA A 89 4.97 11.48 9.12
N LYS A 90 5.20 10.15 9.18
CA LYS A 90 4.91 9.20 8.07
C LYS A 90 3.49 9.37 7.50
N ILE A 91 2.50 9.62 8.36
CA ILE A 91 1.10 9.77 7.95
C ILE A 91 0.83 11.02 7.09
N ALA A 92 1.72 12.02 7.12
CA ALA A 92 1.59 13.24 6.35
C ALA A 92 2.27 13.16 4.98
N LEU A 93 2.98 12.07 4.64
CA LEU A 93 3.73 11.94 3.39
C LEU A 93 2.87 12.11 2.13
N HIS A 94 1.63 11.63 2.17
CA HIS A 94 0.71 11.81 1.05
C HIS A 94 0.38 13.29 0.82
N ASP A 95 -0.02 14.00 1.88
CA ASP A 95 -0.34 15.42 1.80
C ASP A 95 0.87 16.30 1.43
N ILE A 96 2.08 15.93 1.87
CA ILE A 96 3.33 16.62 1.48
C ILE A 96 3.66 16.35 0.01
N THR A 97 3.42 15.12 -0.47
CA THR A 97 3.55 14.77 -1.90
C THR A 97 2.60 15.59 -2.77
N ASP A 98 1.37 15.82 -2.32
CA ASP A 98 0.41 16.69 -3.03
C ASP A 98 0.94 18.11 -3.17
N ILE A 99 1.57 18.68 -2.14
CA ILE A 99 2.23 20.00 -2.22
C ILE A 99 3.38 19.97 -3.23
N ALA A 100 4.24 18.95 -3.18
CA ALA A 100 5.41 18.82 -4.06
C ALA A 100 5.02 18.70 -5.55
N ASN A 101 3.85 18.13 -5.85
CA ASN A 101 3.38 17.90 -7.21
C ASN A 101 2.38 18.97 -7.70
N ASN A 102 2.00 19.93 -6.85
CA ASN A 102 1.03 20.95 -7.22
C ASN A 102 1.69 22.08 -8.06
N PRO A 103 1.37 22.22 -9.36
CA PRO A 103 1.99 23.23 -10.22
C PRO A 103 1.60 24.66 -9.85
N ASN A 104 0.51 24.85 -9.10
CA ASN A 104 0.02 26.16 -8.65
C ASN A 104 0.59 26.58 -7.28
N GLU A 105 1.38 25.71 -6.66
CA GLU A 105 2.01 25.99 -5.38
C GLU A 105 3.22 26.93 -5.54
N LYS A 106 3.57 27.63 -4.47
CA LYS A 106 4.79 28.45 -4.43
C LYS A 106 6.02 27.56 -4.54
N GLU A 107 6.99 27.98 -5.36
CA GLU A 107 8.22 27.23 -5.61
C GLU A 107 8.97 26.86 -4.32
N TYR A 108 9.01 27.76 -3.33
CA TYR A 108 9.64 27.47 -2.04
C TYR A 108 8.92 26.36 -1.26
N ASN A 109 7.60 26.21 -1.39
CA ASN A 109 6.84 25.15 -0.76
C ASN A 109 7.09 23.82 -1.45
N ILE A 110 7.14 23.81 -2.79
CA ILE A 110 7.47 22.62 -3.58
C ILE A 110 8.85 22.08 -3.17
N ARG A 111 9.86 22.96 -3.13
CA ARG A 111 11.23 22.61 -2.75
C ARG A 111 11.32 22.08 -1.31
N ASP A 112 10.69 22.77 -0.37
CA ASP A 112 10.67 22.36 1.04
C ASP A 112 9.91 21.03 1.23
N ALA A 113 8.86 20.77 0.45
CA ALA A 113 8.10 19.52 0.47
C ALA A 113 8.91 18.34 -0.04
N GLN A 114 9.63 18.50 -1.15
CA GLN A 114 10.53 17.47 -1.67
C GLN A 114 11.62 17.11 -0.66
N LEU A 115 12.27 18.11 -0.07
CA LEU A 115 13.28 17.89 0.97
C LEU A 115 12.69 17.22 2.23
N ALA A 116 11.45 17.54 2.59
CA ALA A 116 10.77 16.93 3.72
C ALA A 116 10.45 15.45 3.44
N ILE A 117 10.00 15.09 2.24
CA ILE A 117 9.74 13.71 1.82
C ILE A 117 11.00 12.87 1.96
N ASP A 118 12.13 13.34 1.43
CA ASP A 118 13.41 12.64 1.49
C ASP A 118 13.84 12.39 2.95
N ARG A 119 13.76 13.44 3.79
CA ARG A 119 14.14 13.35 5.22
C ARG A 119 13.24 12.42 6.02
N ILE A 120 11.93 12.47 5.79
CA ILE A 120 10.97 11.61 6.51
C ILE A 120 11.19 10.16 6.09
N ASN A 121 11.38 9.89 4.80
CA ASN A 121 11.65 8.54 4.30
C ASN A 121 12.97 7.97 4.85
N GLU A 122 14.04 8.76 4.90
CA GLU A 122 15.30 8.31 5.50
C GLU A 122 15.14 8.07 7.00
N ALA A 123 14.40 8.92 7.72
CA ALA A 123 14.11 8.71 9.14
C ALA A 123 13.28 7.43 9.39
N ILE A 124 12.30 7.13 8.53
CA ILE A 124 11.52 5.87 8.58
C ILE A 124 12.46 4.68 8.41
N LYS A 125 13.34 4.73 7.40
CA LYS A 125 14.31 3.67 7.12
C LYS A 125 15.29 3.46 8.28
N ILE A 126 15.78 4.53 8.89
CA ILE A 126 16.63 4.45 10.09
C ILE A 126 15.86 3.80 11.24
N LYS A 127 14.61 4.20 11.49
CA LYS A 127 13.76 3.61 12.54
C LYS A 127 13.49 2.13 12.29
N GLU A 128 13.22 1.74 11.04
CA GLU A 128 12.97 0.35 10.63
C GLU A 128 14.23 -0.53 10.76
N LYS A 129 15.43 0.01 10.47
CA LYS A 129 16.71 -0.68 10.68
C LYS A 129 17.01 -0.97 12.15
N HIS A 130 16.57 -0.10 13.05
CA HIS A 130 16.77 -0.25 14.50
C HIS A 130 15.57 -0.91 15.18
N ALA A 131 14.52 -1.29 14.44
CA ALA A 131 13.40 -2.02 14.98
C ALA A 131 13.79 -3.48 15.18
N ILE A 132 13.52 -4.01 16.37
CA ILE A 132 13.65 -5.43 16.66
C ILE A 132 12.47 -6.14 15.99
N HIS A 133 12.77 -6.95 14.98
CA HIS A 133 11.77 -7.72 14.24
C HIS A 133 11.75 -9.16 14.73
N HIS A 134 10.59 -9.80 14.70
CA HIS A 134 10.43 -11.19 15.13
C HIS A 134 9.88 -12.06 13.99
N CYS A 135 10.35 -13.29 13.93
CA CYS A 135 9.89 -14.30 12.98
C CYS A 135 8.43 -14.64 13.26
N GLN A 136 7.53 -14.44 12.31
CA GLN A 136 6.10 -14.69 12.49
C GLN A 136 5.74 -16.19 12.64
N LYS A 137 6.71 -17.10 12.49
CA LYS A 137 6.48 -18.55 12.61
C LYS A 137 6.99 -19.13 13.93
N CYS A 138 8.16 -18.70 14.40
CA CYS A 138 8.79 -19.24 15.60
C CYS A 138 9.09 -18.18 16.68
N ASP A 139 8.68 -16.94 16.44
CA ASP A 139 8.84 -15.78 17.32
C ASP A 139 10.28 -15.41 17.68
N LYS A 140 11.28 -16.03 17.03
CA LYS A 140 12.69 -15.66 17.22
C LYS A 140 12.93 -14.26 16.64
N GLU A 141 13.66 -13.43 17.38
CA GLU A 141 14.24 -12.18 16.86
C GLU A 141 15.01 -12.46 15.56
N VAL A 142 14.80 -11.62 14.55
CA VAL A 142 15.46 -11.74 13.24
C VAL A 142 16.53 -10.67 13.07
N THR A 143 17.62 -11.03 12.41
CA THR A 143 18.66 -10.06 12.04
C THR A 143 18.17 -9.12 10.94
N ALA A 144 18.91 -8.03 10.69
CA ALA A 144 18.61 -7.11 9.60
C ALA A 144 18.67 -7.80 8.22
N GLU A 145 19.58 -8.75 8.03
CA GLU A 145 19.69 -9.56 6.81
C GLU A 145 18.51 -10.51 6.66
N GLU A 146 18.12 -11.21 7.73
CA GLU A 146 16.95 -12.10 7.76
C GLU A 146 15.67 -11.32 7.43
N PHE A 147 15.49 -10.15 8.05
CA PHE A 147 14.38 -9.25 7.78
C PHE A 147 14.36 -8.79 6.32
N ALA A 148 15.49 -8.30 5.78
CA ALA A 148 15.58 -7.83 4.40
C ALA A 148 15.34 -8.96 3.39
N ARG A 149 15.89 -10.16 3.62
CA ARG A 149 15.68 -11.33 2.77
C ARG A 149 14.22 -11.79 2.79
N SER A 150 13.64 -11.87 3.98
CA SER A 150 12.26 -12.31 4.15
C SER A 150 11.29 -11.34 3.53
N THR A 151 11.38 -10.04 3.81
CA THR A 151 10.48 -9.00 3.26
C THR A 151 10.60 -8.84 1.74
N LYS A 152 11.78 -9.08 1.15
CA LYS A 152 11.96 -9.09 -0.30
C LYS A 152 11.27 -10.26 -0.99
N THR A 153 11.15 -11.41 -0.33
CA THR A 153 10.64 -12.66 -0.93
C THR A 153 9.19 -12.95 -0.53
N PHE A 154 8.83 -12.59 0.70
CA PHE A 154 7.56 -12.86 1.35
C PHE A 154 7.04 -11.56 1.98
N GLN A 155 5.73 -11.35 1.98
CA GLN A 155 5.09 -10.28 2.76
C GLN A 155 5.04 -10.60 4.27
N ARG A 156 5.95 -11.45 4.75
CA ARG A 156 6.02 -11.98 6.11
C ARG A 156 7.47 -12.02 6.56
N ILE A 157 7.69 -11.86 7.86
CA ILE A 157 9.02 -11.86 8.46
C ILE A 157 9.33 -13.27 8.96
N PHE A 158 10.41 -13.87 8.46
CA PHE A 158 10.89 -15.18 8.86
C PHE A 158 12.39 -15.11 9.17
N CYS A 159 12.81 -15.84 10.19
CA CYS A 159 14.23 -16.20 10.34
C CYS A 159 14.64 -17.18 9.24
N ASP A 160 15.94 -17.37 9.06
CA ASP A 160 16.48 -18.17 7.96
C ASP A 160 15.93 -19.59 7.90
N LYS A 161 15.87 -20.28 9.04
CA LYS A 161 15.32 -21.63 9.14
C LYS A 161 13.86 -21.69 8.68
N CYS A 162 13.04 -20.73 9.12
CA CYS A 162 11.63 -20.69 8.75
C CYS A 162 11.44 -20.26 7.30
N PHE A 163 12.29 -19.35 6.81
CA PHE A 163 12.33 -18.93 5.41
C PHE A 163 12.58 -20.14 4.52
N ASP A 164 13.63 -20.91 4.78
CA ASP A 164 14.02 -22.05 3.94
C ASP A 164 12.92 -23.11 3.91
N GLU A 165 12.31 -23.42 5.05
CA GLU A 165 11.20 -24.38 5.11
C GLU A 165 9.99 -23.91 4.30
N VAL A 166 9.61 -22.63 4.43
CA VAL A 166 8.49 -22.04 3.67
C VAL A 166 8.82 -21.98 2.18
N TYR A 167 10.05 -21.59 1.84
CA TYR A 167 10.54 -21.49 0.47
C TYR A 167 10.57 -22.85 -0.22
N LEU A 168 11.11 -23.88 0.45
CA LEU A 168 11.14 -25.26 -0.05
C LEU A 168 9.72 -25.81 -0.21
N LYS A 169 8.83 -25.62 0.77
CA LYS A 169 7.42 -26.03 0.65
C LYS A 169 6.73 -25.36 -0.55
N ARG A 170 6.97 -24.06 -0.77
CA ARG A 170 6.42 -23.32 -1.92
C ARG A 170 6.99 -23.82 -3.24
N ARG A 171 8.31 -24.02 -3.32
CA ARG A 171 8.97 -24.58 -4.51
C ARG A 171 8.42 -25.97 -4.84
N ASN A 172 8.31 -26.84 -3.84
CA ASN A 172 7.75 -28.18 -4.04
C ASN A 172 6.29 -28.13 -4.48
N PHE A 173 5.49 -27.19 -3.94
CA PHE A 173 4.13 -26.95 -4.41
C PHE A 173 4.11 -26.55 -5.89
N ASP A 174 4.92 -25.57 -6.31
CA ASP A 174 5.01 -25.17 -7.71
C ASP A 174 5.45 -26.33 -8.63
N THR A 175 6.44 -27.12 -8.19
CA THR A 175 6.88 -28.31 -8.93
C THR A 175 5.77 -29.34 -9.04
N ASN A 176 5.01 -29.60 -7.97
CA ASN A 176 3.87 -30.52 -8.00
C ASN A 176 2.75 -30.01 -8.92
N VAL A 177 2.50 -28.70 -8.93
CA VAL A 177 1.54 -28.05 -9.85
C VAL A 177 1.94 -28.30 -11.30
N GLU A 178 3.21 -28.11 -11.67
CA GLU A 178 3.69 -28.40 -13.03
C GLU A 178 3.61 -29.90 -13.37
N LEU A 179 3.99 -30.79 -12.45
CA LEU A 179 3.89 -32.25 -12.66
C LEU A 179 2.44 -32.73 -12.86
N ASN A 180 1.46 -32.02 -12.28
CA ASN A 180 0.05 -32.34 -12.43
C ASN A 180 -0.56 -31.87 -13.76
N LYS A 181 0.15 -31.04 -14.56
CA LYS A 181 -0.29 -30.63 -15.90
C LYS A 181 -0.08 -31.77 -16.90
N ASN A 182 -0.92 -32.79 -16.83
CA ASN A 182 -0.79 -33.99 -17.65
C ASN A 182 -1.91 -34.15 -18.70
N ILE A 183 -2.89 -33.25 -18.72
CA ILE A 183 -3.99 -33.29 -19.68
C ILE A 183 -3.68 -32.33 -20.82
N LYS A 184 -3.51 -32.85 -22.04
CA LYS A 184 -3.27 -32.04 -23.25
C LYS A 184 -4.58 -31.54 -23.85
N ALA A 185 -4.70 -30.22 -24.03
CA ALA A 185 -5.75 -29.56 -24.80
C ALA A 185 -5.44 -29.58 -26.31
N LYS A 186 -6.44 -29.27 -27.15
CA LYS A 186 -6.30 -29.31 -28.62
C LYS A 186 -5.24 -28.37 -29.18
N ASP A 187 -5.00 -27.25 -28.52
CA ASP A 187 -3.97 -26.26 -28.89
C ASP A 187 -2.56 -26.63 -28.40
N GLY A 188 -2.43 -27.75 -27.68
CA GLY A 188 -1.17 -28.22 -27.10
C GLY A 188 -0.95 -27.80 -25.64
N THR A 189 -1.79 -26.95 -25.04
CA THR A 189 -1.69 -26.54 -23.65
C THR A 189 -1.83 -27.74 -22.71
N LEU A 190 -0.95 -27.88 -21.73
CA LEU A 190 -1.05 -28.88 -20.66
C LEU A 190 -1.74 -28.27 -19.45
N VAL A 191 -2.86 -28.87 -19.03
CA VAL A 191 -3.71 -28.41 -17.91
C VAL A 191 -3.87 -29.49 -16.84
N GLN A 192 -4.34 -29.10 -15.65
CA GLN A 192 -4.41 -29.98 -14.48
C GLN A 192 -5.74 -30.74 -14.36
N SER A 193 -6.80 -30.27 -15.00
CA SER A 193 -8.14 -30.84 -14.87
C SER A 193 -8.95 -30.83 -16.17
N HIS A 194 -9.98 -31.69 -16.22
CA HIS A 194 -10.90 -31.74 -17.35
C HIS A 194 -11.70 -30.43 -17.53
N GLY A 195 -12.01 -29.73 -16.44
CA GLY A 195 -12.70 -28.43 -16.50
C GLY A 195 -11.82 -27.35 -17.13
N GLU A 196 -10.56 -27.28 -16.71
CA GLU A 196 -9.58 -26.37 -17.34
C GLU A 196 -9.35 -26.72 -18.81
N ARG A 197 -9.34 -28.00 -19.20
CA ARG A 197 -9.26 -28.39 -20.61
C ARG A 197 -10.42 -27.81 -21.42
N ILE A 198 -11.65 -27.92 -20.88
CA ILE A 198 -12.84 -27.37 -21.54
C ILE A 198 -12.72 -25.85 -21.70
N ILE A 199 -12.20 -25.14 -20.69
CA ILE A 199 -12.00 -23.68 -20.72
C ILE A 199 -10.92 -23.32 -21.75
N SER A 200 -9.75 -23.96 -21.69
CA SER A 200 -8.64 -23.77 -22.64
C SER A 200 -9.11 -23.99 -24.08
N GLU A 201 -9.74 -25.13 -24.37
CA GLU A 201 -10.26 -25.42 -25.72
C GLU A 201 -11.32 -24.43 -26.18
N PHE A 202 -12.18 -23.96 -25.27
CA PHE A 202 -13.17 -22.93 -25.59
C PHE A 202 -12.49 -21.62 -25.98
N LEU A 203 -11.52 -21.14 -25.20
CA LEU A 203 -10.82 -19.89 -25.47
C LEU A 203 -10.08 -19.96 -26.82
N SER A 204 -9.35 -21.05 -27.07
CA SER A 204 -8.61 -21.26 -28.32
C SER A 204 -9.51 -21.37 -29.53
N SER A 205 -10.65 -22.06 -29.41
CA SER A 205 -11.62 -22.19 -30.52
C SER A 205 -12.31 -20.88 -30.90
N ASN A 206 -12.32 -19.89 -29.99
CA ASN A 206 -12.85 -18.55 -30.25
C ASN A 206 -11.73 -17.52 -30.49
N SER A 207 -10.49 -17.97 -30.71
CA SER A 207 -9.32 -17.13 -30.96
C SER A 207 -9.05 -16.10 -29.85
N ILE A 208 -9.37 -16.44 -28.60
CA ILE A 208 -9.13 -15.58 -27.44
C ILE A 208 -7.75 -15.91 -26.86
N ALA A 209 -6.82 -14.96 -26.90
CA ALA A 209 -5.50 -15.13 -26.31
C ALA A 209 -5.58 -15.22 -24.77
N PHE A 210 -4.89 -16.20 -24.19
CA PHE A 210 -4.85 -16.39 -22.74
C PHE A 210 -3.47 -16.82 -22.25
N ARG A 211 -3.26 -16.64 -20.95
CA ARG A 211 -2.12 -17.18 -20.20
C ARG A 211 -2.65 -18.14 -19.15
N TYR A 212 -2.22 -19.39 -19.21
CA TYR A 212 -2.64 -20.45 -18.30
C TYR A 212 -1.70 -20.54 -17.11
N ASP A 213 -2.27 -20.53 -15.90
CA ASP A 213 -1.57 -20.81 -14.65
C ASP A 213 -0.28 -19.96 -14.44
N GLU A 214 -0.32 -18.71 -14.94
CA GLU A 214 0.81 -17.78 -14.91
C GLU A 214 0.78 -16.92 -13.65
N ARG A 215 1.96 -16.65 -13.07
CA ARG A 215 2.09 -15.70 -11.96
C ARG A 215 2.03 -14.26 -12.46
N ILE A 216 1.02 -13.53 -12.01
CA ILE A 216 0.81 -12.12 -12.34
C ILE A 216 0.99 -11.31 -11.07
N ARG A 217 1.89 -10.31 -11.11
CA ARG A 217 1.99 -9.34 -10.01
C ARG A 217 0.83 -8.37 -10.10
N ILE A 218 0.03 -8.29 -9.06
CA ILE A 218 -0.87 -7.16 -8.84
C ILE A 218 -0.08 -6.08 -8.09
N ILE A 219 -0.47 -4.83 -8.32
CA ILE A 219 0.03 -3.63 -7.64
C ILE A 219 0.03 -3.87 -6.11
N GLU A 220 0.94 -3.23 -5.36
CA GLU A 220 1.21 -3.50 -3.93
C GLU A 220 1.94 -4.82 -3.61
N GLY A 221 2.51 -5.49 -4.62
CA GLY A 221 3.47 -6.58 -4.40
C GLY A 221 2.86 -7.95 -4.12
N MET A 222 1.54 -8.10 -4.24
CA MET A 222 0.86 -9.39 -4.18
C MET A 222 0.90 -10.07 -5.55
N ALA A 223 1.64 -11.17 -5.66
CA ALA A 223 1.57 -12.04 -6.84
C ALA A 223 0.35 -12.97 -6.72
N ILE A 224 -0.54 -12.92 -7.71
CA ILE A 224 -1.61 -13.90 -7.89
C ILE A 224 -1.26 -14.89 -9.00
N ARG A 225 -1.91 -16.04 -8.97
CA ARG A 225 -1.82 -17.07 -10.01
C ARG A 225 -3.25 -17.49 -10.35
N PRO A 226 -3.90 -16.85 -11.34
CA PRO A 226 -5.20 -17.30 -11.85
C PRO A 226 -5.06 -18.59 -12.64
N ASP A 227 -6.14 -19.34 -12.79
CA ASP A 227 -6.16 -20.49 -13.71
C ASP A 227 -6.00 -20.01 -15.16
N PHE A 228 -6.71 -18.94 -15.54
CA PHE A 228 -6.51 -18.26 -16.83
C PHE A 228 -6.54 -16.74 -16.68
N TYR A 229 -5.70 -16.07 -17.45
CA TYR A 229 -5.73 -14.62 -17.63
C TYR A 229 -5.85 -14.26 -19.10
N LEU A 230 -6.75 -13.34 -19.43
CA LEU A 230 -6.99 -12.83 -20.78
C LEU A 230 -6.40 -11.41 -20.90
N PRO A 231 -5.17 -11.25 -21.43
CA PRO A 231 -4.44 -9.99 -21.36
C PRO A 231 -5.13 -8.85 -22.11
N GLU A 232 -5.76 -9.14 -23.24
CA GLU A 232 -6.42 -8.14 -24.09
C GLU A 232 -7.62 -7.46 -23.40
N PHE A 233 -8.25 -8.15 -22.45
CA PHE A 233 -9.48 -7.69 -21.81
C PHE A 233 -9.31 -7.35 -20.32
N ASP A 234 -8.13 -7.63 -19.76
CA ASP A 234 -7.82 -7.61 -18.32
C ASP A 234 -8.86 -8.43 -17.53
N VAL A 235 -9.11 -9.66 -17.98
CA VAL A 235 -10.09 -10.59 -17.38
C VAL A 235 -9.38 -11.81 -16.80
N TYR A 236 -9.75 -12.16 -15.57
CA TYR A 236 -9.22 -13.31 -14.83
C TYR A 236 -10.30 -14.38 -14.72
N ILE A 237 -9.94 -15.64 -14.95
CA ILE A 237 -10.84 -16.79 -14.84
C ILE A 237 -10.30 -17.75 -13.78
N GLU A 238 -11.19 -18.18 -12.90
CA GLU A 238 -10.92 -19.18 -11.85
C GLU A 238 -11.92 -20.34 -11.99
N TYR A 239 -11.42 -21.57 -12.00
CA TYR A 239 -12.20 -22.80 -12.01
C TYR A 239 -12.14 -23.48 -10.63
N TRP A 240 -13.23 -23.35 -9.89
CA TRP A 240 -13.36 -23.85 -8.53
C TRP A 240 -13.68 -25.35 -8.51
N GLY A 241 -12.62 -26.16 -8.54
CA GLY A 241 -12.66 -27.62 -8.75
C GLY A 241 -13.04 -28.51 -7.56
N MET A 242 -13.19 -27.97 -6.34
CA MET A 242 -13.38 -28.76 -5.10
C MET A 242 -14.48 -28.18 -4.20
N ASP A 243 -15.09 -29.03 -3.36
CA ASP A 243 -16.21 -28.64 -2.48
C ASP A 243 -15.93 -28.73 -0.97
N THR A 244 -14.65 -28.81 -0.56
CA THR A 244 -14.31 -28.90 0.86
C THR A 244 -14.42 -27.54 1.56
N ILE A 245 -14.69 -27.54 2.88
CA ILE A 245 -14.79 -26.31 3.69
C ILE A 245 -13.51 -25.46 3.59
N ASN A 246 -12.34 -26.09 3.74
CA ASN A 246 -11.05 -25.41 3.64
C ASN A 246 -10.84 -24.79 2.25
N TYR A 247 -11.29 -25.46 1.19
CA TYR A 247 -11.24 -24.93 -0.17
C TYR A 247 -12.17 -23.72 -0.35
N LYS A 248 -13.40 -23.78 0.17
CA LYS A 248 -14.35 -22.66 0.14
C LYS A 248 -13.80 -21.42 0.83
N ILE A 249 -13.13 -21.58 1.98
CA ILE A 249 -12.46 -20.47 2.67
C ILE A 249 -11.38 -19.83 1.78
N GLY A 250 -10.56 -20.67 1.12
CA GLY A 250 -9.53 -20.19 0.18
C GLY A 250 -10.12 -19.44 -1.01
N MET A 251 -11.17 -20.01 -1.62
CA MET A 251 -11.93 -19.39 -2.71
C MET A 251 -12.46 -18.00 -2.33
N LEU A 252 -13.14 -17.88 -1.20
CA LEU A 252 -13.70 -16.59 -0.74
C LEU A 252 -12.61 -15.54 -0.49
N LYS A 253 -11.47 -15.95 0.07
CA LYS A 253 -10.31 -15.04 0.24
C LYS A 253 -9.78 -14.54 -1.11
N LYS A 254 -9.65 -15.42 -2.10
CA LYS A 254 -9.16 -15.06 -3.44
C LYS A 254 -10.15 -14.15 -4.17
N GLN A 255 -11.46 -14.43 -4.08
CA GLN A 255 -12.51 -13.55 -4.63
C GLN A 255 -12.50 -12.15 -4.02
N LYS A 256 -12.37 -12.07 -2.69
CA LYS A 256 -12.25 -10.78 -1.99
C LYS A 256 -11.02 -9.99 -2.44
N LEU A 257 -9.89 -10.65 -2.66
CA LEU A 257 -8.68 -10.02 -3.18
C LEU A 257 -8.92 -9.38 -4.55
N TYR A 258 -9.50 -10.13 -5.51
CA TYR A 258 -9.84 -9.57 -6.82
C TYR A 258 -10.79 -8.37 -6.72
N GLN A 259 -11.77 -8.42 -5.81
CA GLN A 259 -12.70 -7.31 -5.59
C GLN A 259 -12.01 -6.06 -5.02
N GLN A 260 -11.14 -6.22 -4.03
CA GLN A 260 -10.39 -5.11 -3.42
C GLN A 260 -9.48 -4.42 -4.44
N GLU A 261 -8.88 -5.20 -5.35
CA GLU A 261 -8.01 -4.72 -6.41
C GLU A 261 -8.76 -4.27 -7.68
N GLY A 262 -10.10 -4.25 -7.66
CA GLY A 262 -10.93 -3.80 -8.78
C GLY A 262 -10.80 -4.66 -10.06
N LYS A 263 -10.43 -5.94 -9.93
CA LYS A 263 -10.16 -6.84 -11.05
C LYS A 263 -11.42 -7.52 -11.59
N LYS A 264 -11.48 -7.72 -12.92
CA LYS A 264 -12.59 -8.42 -13.59
C LYS A 264 -12.43 -9.93 -13.42
N LEU A 265 -13.24 -10.52 -12.55
CA LEU A 265 -13.19 -11.95 -12.26
C LEU A 265 -14.38 -12.71 -12.87
N ILE A 266 -14.08 -13.82 -13.53
CA ILE A 266 -15.04 -14.86 -13.92
C ILE A 266 -14.79 -16.09 -13.05
N SER A 267 -15.74 -16.41 -12.18
CA SER A 267 -15.73 -17.64 -11.38
C SER A 267 -16.52 -18.74 -12.09
N LEU A 268 -15.93 -19.92 -12.27
CA LEU A 268 -16.56 -21.13 -12.80
C LEU A 268 -16.47 -22.24 -11.76
N TYR A 269 -17.41 -23.17 -11.73
CA TYR A 269 -17.50 -24.15 -10.65
C TYR A 269 -17.56 -25.58 -11.17
N TYR A 270 -17.08 -26.54 -10.39
CA TYR A 270 -17.04 -27.96 -10.79
C TYR A 270 -18.44 -28.57 -11.04
N TYR A 271 -19.47 -28.10 -10.32
CA TYR A 271 -20.84 -28.58 -10.49
C TYR A 271 -21.48 -28.09 -11.80
N ASP A 272 -20.88 -27.10 -12.47
CA ASP A 272 -21.32 -26.56 -13.76
C ASP A 272 -20.67 -27.27 -14.95
N LYS A 273 -19.92 -28.37 -14.73
CA LYS A 273 -19.05 -28.98 -15.74
C LYS A 273 -19.74 -29.30 -17.07
N ASP A 274 -20.98 -29.79 -17.03
CA ASP A 274 -21.72 -30.19 -18.23
C ASP A 274 -22.16 -28.99 -19.08
N ASN A 275 -22.40 -27.83 -18.43
CA ASN A 275 -22.81 -26.58 -19.09
C ASN A 275 -21.70 -25.52 -19.10
N LEU A 276 -20.45 -25.94 -18.82
CA LEU A 276 -19.34 -25.04 -18.55
C LEU A 276 -19.05 -24.09 -19.72
N LYS A 277 -19.16 -24.57 -20.96
CA LYS A 277 -18.95 -23.76 -22.18
C LYS A 277 -20.00 -22.66 -22.31
N GLU A 278 -21.27 -22.97 -22.04
CA GLU A 278 -22.36 -22.01 -22.13
C GLU A 278 -22.25 -20.94 -21.03
N ILE A 279 -21.93 -21.37 -19.80
CA ILE A 279 -21.75 -20.47 -18.66
C ILE A 279 -20.54 -19.57 -18.89
N LEU A 280 -19.43 -20.11 -19.37
CA LEU A 280 -18.24 -19.33 -19.72
C LEU A 280 -18.56 -18.31 -20.81
N ARG A 281 -19.24 -18.70 -21.91
CA ARG A 281 -19.69 -17.79 -22.96
C ARG A 281 -20.55 -16.65 -22.40
N LYS A 282 -21.56 -16.98 -21.59
CA LYS A 282 -22.45 -15.98 -20.97
C LYS A 282 -21.74 -15.02 -20.02
N LYS A 283 -20.69 -15.47 -19.33
CA LYS A 283 -19.90 -14.60 -18.44
C LYS A 283 -18.91 -13.74 -19.23
N LEU A 284 -18.28 -14.29 -20.27
CA LEU A 284 -17.37 -13.56 -21.14
C LEU A 284 -18.07 -12.50 -22.00
N SER A 285 -19.34 -12.72 -22.39
CA SER A 285 -20.11 -11.76 -23.20
C SER A 285 -20.29 -10.39 -22.55
N ARG A 286 -20.02 -10.28 -21.24
CA ARG A 286 -19.98 -9.01 -20.50
C ARG A 286 -18.75 -8.16 -20.83
N TYR A 287 -17.71 -8.77 -21.39
CA TYR A 287 -16.40 -8.16 -21.62
C TYR A 287 -15.93 -8.27 -23.07
N ILE A 288 -16.37 -9.30 -23.80
CA ILE A 288 -15.91 -9.67 -25.13
C ILE A 288 -17.14 -9.96 -26.01
N LYS A 289 -17.13 -9.51 -27.27
CA LYS A 289 -18.11 -9.98 -28.27
C LYS A 289 -17.67 -11.35 -28.79
N ILE A 290 -18.43 -12.39 -28.47
CA ILE A 290 -18.18 -13.80 -28.80
C ILE A 290 -19.47 -14.41 -29.30
#